data_AF-A0A7S2UYA8-F1
#
_entry.id   AF-A0A7S2UYA8-F1
#
_cell.length_a   1.000
_cell.length_b   1.000
_cell.length_c   1.000
_cell.angle_alpha   90.00
_cell.angle_beta   90.00
_cell.angle_gamma   90.00
#
_symmetry.space_group_name_H-M   'P 1'
#
loop_
_entity.id
_entity.type
_entity.pdbx_description
1 polymer ?
#
loop_
_entity_poly.entity_id
_entity_poly.type
_entity_poly.pdbx_seq_one_letter_code
_entity_poly.pdbx_strand_id
1 'polypeptide(L)'
;LTKGCNSCMASAGAVAGRTFLRQPVSFFSSEETDKTHGTYTGNKVLPFVNKLHIKSPEEYEPWAVYRTMDENGKLRQGISAPPFDEAQCTNMYRVMVRLQYLDRIFYEAQRQGRIS
;
A
#
# COMPACT_ATOMS: atom_id res chain seq x y z
N LEU A 1 50.03 -4.84 -20.65
CA LEU A 1 51.32 -4.39 -20.06
C LEU A 1 51.13 -2.91 -19.76
N THR A 2 50.81 -2.49 -18.54
CA THR A 2 51.76 -2.33 -17.42
C THR A 2 51.01 -2.31 -16.08
N LYS A 3 51.48 -3.06 -15.08
CA LYS A 3 51.22 -2.79 -13.65
C LYS A 3 52.52 -2.27 -13.06
N GLY A 4 52.49 -1.05 -12.53
CA GLY A 4 53.47 -0.59 -11.53
C GLY A 4 53.08 -1.16 -10.15
N CYS A 5 53.83 -0.99 -9.08
CA CYS A 5 55.21 -0.55 -8.84
C CYS A 5 55.39 -0.73 -7.32
N ASN A 6 56.51 -1.31 -6.87
CA ASN A 6 57.20 -1.07 -5.58
C ASN A 6 56.48 -1.46 -4.26
N SER A 7 57.11 -1.87 -3.16
CA SER A 7 58.52 -2.04 -2.73
C SER A 7 58.55 -2.58 -1.27
N CYS A 8 59.74 -2.98 -0.80
CA CYS A 8 60.20 -2.96 0.63
C CYS A 8 59.59 -4.01 1.59
N MET A 9 60.28 -4.63 2.55
CA MET A 9 61.69 -4.71 2.98
C MET A 9 61.75 -5.80 4.09
N ALA A 10 62.89 -6.47 4.22
CA ALA A 10 63.55 -6.93 5.46
C ALA A 10 62.90 -7.95 6.45
N SER A 11 63.49 -9.16 6.43
CA SER A 11 64.02 -9.99 7.55
C SER A 11 63.52 -9.86 8.99
N ALA A 12 63.28 -11.01 9.66
CA ALA A 12 64.08 -11.52 10.78
C ALA A 12 63.47 -12.83 11.33
N GLY A 13 64.31 -13.77 11.76
CA GLY A 13 63.92 -15.11 12.20
C GLY A 13 63.83 -15.30 13.73
N ALA A 14 63.27 -16.48 14.06
CA ALA A 14 63.45 -17.32 15.25
C ALA A 14 63.04 -16.78 16.64
N VAL A 15 62.17 -17.51 17.36
CA VAL A 15 62.50 -18.58 18.34
C VAL A 15 61.21 -19.02 19.06
N ALA A 16 61.19 -20.29 19.43
CA ALA A 16 60.11 -21.02 20.10
C ALA A 16 59.79 -20.53 21.53
N GLY A 17 58.53 -20.69 21.92
CA GLY A 17 58.07 -20.62 23.31
C GLY A 17 56.59 -21.00 23.41
N ARG A 18 56.28 -22.23 23.82
CA ARG A 18 54.92 -22.66 24.17
C ARG A 18 54.55 -22.06 25.52
N THR A 19 53.72 -21.03 25.52
CA THR A 19 53.06 -20.51 26.72
C THR A 19 51.56 -20.73 26.58
N PHE A 20 51.04 -21.61 27.43
CA PHE A 20 49.64 -21.89 27.68
C PHE A 20 48.97 -20.63 28.25
N LEU A 21 48.30 -19.85 27.41
CA LEU A 21 47.53 -18.68 27.83
C LEU A 21 46.03 -19.00 27.79
N ARG A 22 45.37 -18.73 28.93
CA ARG A 22 43.91 -18.81 29.13
C ARG A 22 43.19 -18.17 27.96
N GLN A 23 42.25 -18.88 27.34
CA GLN A 23 41.27 -18.25 26.48
C GLN A 23 40.43 -17.29 27.35
N PRO A 24 40.33 -16.00 27.01
CA PRO A 24 39.28 -15.17 27.56
C PRO A 24 37.96 -15.71 27.00
N VAL A 25 37.05 -16.10 27.89
CA VAL A 25 35.65 -16.32 27.50
C VAL A 25 35.16 -14.94 27.09
N SER A 26 35.01 -14.71 25.79
CA SER A 26 34.34 -13.51 25.26
C SER A 26 32.88 -13.60 25.65
N PHE A 27 32.64 -13.11 26.87
CA PHE A 27 31.35 -12.75 27.42
C PHE A 27 30.78 -11.63 26.54
N PHE A 28 29.64 -11.92 25.94
CA PHE A 28 28.65 -10.95 25.49
C PHE A 28 29.12 -9.89 24.47
N SER A 29 28.84 -10.16 23.20
CA SER A 29 28.39 -9.10 22.31
C SER A 29 27.12 -9.61 21.65
N SER A 30 25.99 -9.31 22.26
CA SER A 30 24.75 -9.25 21.51
C SER A 30 24.99 -8.24 20.40
N GLU A 31 24.89 -8.69 19.14
CA GLU A 31 24.64 -7.80 18.02
C GLU A 31 23.32 -7.08 18.33
N GLU A 32 23.42 -5.90 18.93
CA GLU A 32 22.32 -4.96 19.03
C GLU A 32 22.19 -4.33 17.64
N THR A 33 21.67 -5.11 16.70
CA THR A 33 21.15 -4.54 15.47
C THR A 33 19.97 -3.68 15.88
N ASP A 34 20.04 -2.37 15.65
CA ASP A 34 18.91 -1.45 15.81
C ASP A 34 17.70 -2.03 15.08
N LYS A 35 16.80 -2.68 15.84
CA LYS A 35 15.64 -3.36 15.26
C LYS A 35 14.71 -2.27 14.78
N THR A 36 14.66 -2.03 13.48
CA THR A 36 13.80 -1.00 12.87
C THR A 36 12.31 -1.34 12.94
N HIS A 37 11.97 -2.59 13.27
CA HIS A 37 10.60 -3.09 13.32
C HIS A 37 10.35 -3.91 14.60
N GLY A 38 9.17 -3.73 15.20
CA GLY A 38 8.66 -4.53 16.30
C GLY A 38 7.66 -5.57 15.79
N THR A 39 7.72 -6.80 16.32
CA THR A 39 6.69 -7.81 16.09
C THR A 39 5.70 -7.80 17.24
N TYR A 40 4.44 -7.58 16.92
CA TYR A 40 3.35 -7.48 17.89
C TYR A 40 2.39 -8.67 17.75
N THR A 41 1.48 -8.80 18.71
CA THR A 41 0.48 -9.87 18.73
C THR A 41 -0.30 -9.92 17.40
N GLY A 42 -0.59 -11.13 16.94
CA GLY A 42 -1.18 -11.35 15.61
C GLY A 42 -0.18 -11.30 14.45
N ASN A 43 1.11 -11.53 14.71
CA ASN A 43 2.19 -11.58 13.71
C ASN A 43 2.29 -10.29 12.86
N LYS A 44 1.95 -9.14 13.45
CA LYS A 44 2.06 -7.84 12.77
C LYS A 44 3.45 -7.27 13.01
N VAL A 45 4.21 -7.10 11.92
CA VAL A 45 5.50 -6.42 11.93
C VAL A 45 5.24 -4.94 11.63
N LEU A 46 5.58 -4.06 12.57
CA LEU A 46 5.36 -2.62 12.44
C LEU A 46 6.69 -1.86 12.57
N PRO A 47 6.93 -0.83 11.73
CA PRO A 47 8.12 0.01 11.85
C PRO A 47 8.03 0.90 13.10
N PHE A 48 9.16 1.14 13.76
CA PHE A 48 9.23 2.14 14.83
C PHE A 48 9.31 3.55 14.25
N VAL A 49 8.61 4.50 14.88
CA VAL A 49 8.65 5.92 14.53
C VAL A 49 9.19 6.73 15.70
N ASN A 50 10.15 7.63 15.43
CA ASN A 50 10.81 8.43 16.47
C ASN A 50 10.05 9.72 16.81
N LYS A 51 9.01 10.06 16.05
CA LYS A 51 8.18 11.26 16.23
C LYS A 51 6.72 10.84 16.34
N LEU A 52 6.01 11.42 17.32
CA LEU A 52 4.58 11.25 17.46
C LEU A 52 3.86 11.91 16.29
N HIS A 53 3.17 11.12 15.47
CA HIS A 53 2.36 11.61 14.37
C HIS A 53 0.93 11.09 14.50
N ILE A 54 0.00 11.98 14.85
CA ILE A 54 -1.42 11.65 14.95
C ILE A 54 -2.02 11.84 13.57
N LYS A 55 -2.37 10.74 12.90
CA LYS A 55 -3.03 10.80 11.58
C LYS A 55 -4.45 11.30 11.75
N SER A 56 -4.75 12.46 11.20
CA SER A 56 -6.13 12.92 11.07
C SER A 56 -6.80 12.23 9.87
N PRO A 57 -8.13 12.02 9.87
CA PRO A 57 -8.83 11.45 8.73
C PRO A 57 -8.63 12.22 7.41
N GLU A 58 -8.29 13.51 7.50
CA GLU A 58 -8.04 14.41 6.37
C GLU A 58 -6.71 14.14 5.65
N GLU A 59 -5.76 13.47 6.31
CA GLU A 59 -4.48 13.10 5.72
C GLU A 59 -4.60 11.91 4.76
N TYR A 60 -5.70 11.16 4.84
CA TYR A 60 -5.94 10.04 3.92
C TYR A 60 -6.39 10.57 2.56
N GLU A 61 -5.71 10.14 1.52
CA GLU A 61 -6.17 10.37 0.15
C GLU A 61 -7.56 9.74 -0.06
N PRO A 62 -8.52 10.47 -0.65
CA PRO A 62 -9.84 9.93 -0.95
C PRO A 62 -9.75 8.69 -1.84
N TRP A 63 -10.63 7.71 -1.59
CA TRP A 63 -10.71 6.56 -2.47
C TRP A 63 -11.15 6.98 -3.88
N ALA A 64 -10.47 6.43 -4.88
CA ALA A 64 -10.76 6.68 -6.27
C ALA A 64 -12.13 6.12 -6.67
N VAL A 65 -12.91 6.90 -7.42
CA VAL A 65 -14.23 6.51 -7.92
C VAL A 65 -14.10 5.76 -9.24
N TYR A 66 -14.58 4.52 -9.28
CA TYR A 66 -14.65 3.74 -10.51
C TYR A 66 -15.77 4.25 -11.43
N ARG A 67 -15.42 4.59 -12.69
CA ARG A 67 -16.37 5.13 -13.68
C ARG A 67 -16.14 4.45 -15.03
N THR A 68 -17.17 3.83 -15.60
CA THR A 68 -17.11 3.07 -16.87
C THR A 68 -17.32 3.95 -18.11
N MET A 69 -18.26 4.89 -18.05
CA MET A 69 -18.64 5.77 -19.17
C MET A 69 -18.46 7.24 -18.82
N ASP A 70 -18.19 8.05 -19.84
CA ASP A 70 -18.13 9.51 -19.73
C ASP A 70 -19.54 10.14 -19.84
N GLU A 71 -19.70 11.44 -19.60
CA GLU A 71 -20.99 12.15 -19.63
C GLU A 71 -21.70 12.06 -20.98
N ASN A 72 -20.93 11.89 -22.05
CA ASN A 72 -21.43 11.74 -23.41
C ASN A 72 -21.84 10.28 -23.74
N GLY A 73 -21.82 9.37 -22.77
CA GLY A 73 -22.15 7.96 -22.97
C GLY A 73 -21.09 7.14 -23.71
N LYS A 74 -19.88 7.69 -23.87
CA LYS A 74 -18.74 6.95 -24.48
C LYS A 74 -18.00 6.16 -23.41
N LEU A 75 -17.57 4.94 -23.76
CA LEU A 75 -16.70 4.12 -22.90
C LEU A 75 -15.31 4.74 -22.80
N ARG A 76 -14.75 4.76 -21.59
CA ARG A 76 -13.39 5.26 -21.37
C ARG A 76 -12.35 4.27 -21.88
N GLN A 77 -11.23 4.79 -22.36
CA GLN A 77 -10.10 3.97 -22.84
C GLN A 77 -9.59 3.02 -21.76
N GLY A 78 -9.35 1.76 -22.14
CA GLY A 78 -8.81 0.73 -21.24
C GLY A 78 -9.84 0.00 -20.38
N ILE A 79 -11.13 0.32 -20.50
CA ILE A 79 -12.21 -0.36 -19.77
C ILE A 79 -12.94 -1.32 -20.73
N SER A 80 -13.12 -2.57 -20.30
CA SER A 80 -13.99 -3.52 -21.01
C SER A 80 -15.44 -3.09 -20.90
N ALA A 81 -16.18 -3.16 -22.01
CA ALA A 81 -17.63 -2.97 -21.97
C ALA A 81 -18.25 -3.97 -20.97
N PRO A 82 -19.21 -3.52 -20.13
CA PRO A 82 -19.91 -4.43 -19.24
C PRO A 82 -20.73 -5.44 -20.07
N PRO A 83 -20.90 -6.68 -19.58
CA PRO A 83 -21.55 -7.75 -20.33
C PRO A 83 -23.08 -7.64 -20.26
N PHE A 84 -23.63 -6.58 -20.84
CA PHE A 84 -25.07 -6.39 -20.97
C PHE A 84 -25.52 -6.64 -22.39
N ASP A 85 -26.63 -7.38 -22.53
CA ASP A 85 -27.33 -7.52 -23.80
C ASP A 85 -28.18 -6.27 -24.11
N GLU A 86 -28.49 -6.04 -25.38
CA GLU A 86 -29.30 -4.89 -25.83
C GLU A 86 -30.67 -4.87 -25.15
N ALA A 87 -31.29 -6.05 -24.99
CA ALA A 87 -32.57 -6.18 -24.30
C ALA A 87 -32.49 -5.74 -22.83
N GLN A 88 -31.38 -6.06 -22.15
CA GLN A 88 -31.15 -5.66 -20.76
C GLN A 88 -30.91 -4.15 -20.64
N CYS A 89 -30.07 -3.58 -21.50
CA CYS A 89 -29.83 -2.14 -21.57
C CYS A 89 -31.13 -1.36 -21.82
N THR A 90 -31.94 -1.83 -22.75
CA THR A 90 -33.23 -1.22 -23.08
C THR A 90 -34.21 -1.31 -21.92
N ASN A 91 -34.25 -2.45 -21.22
CA ASN A 91 -35.10 -2.60 -20.05
C ASN A 91 -34.68 -1.67 -18.90
N MET A 92 -33.38 -1.57 -18.61
CA MET A 92 -32.86 -0.62 -17.61
C MET A 92 -33.29 0.81 -17.93
N TYR A 93 -33.11 1.24 -19.18
CA TYR A 93 -33.52 2.58 -19.60
C TYR A 93 -35.03 2.81 -19.44
N ARG A 94 -35.87 1.85 -19.87
CA ARG A 94 -37.33 1.92 -19.71
C ARG A 94 -37.74 2.05 -18.24
N VAL A 95 -37.10 1.28 -17.35
CA VAL A 95 -37.37 1.33 -15.91
C VAL A 95 -36.96 2.68 -15.32
N MET A 96 -35.77 3.21 -15.67
CA MET A 96 -35.30 4.51 -15.18
C MET A 96 -36.27 5.64 -15.56
N VAL A 97 -36.70 5.67 -16.83
CA VAL A 97 -37.67 6.68 -17.31
C VAL A 97 -39.02 6.53 -16.61
N ARG A 98 -39.52 5.30 -16.45
CA ARG A 98 -40.78 5.04 -15.75
C ARG A 98 -40.74 5.53 -14.30
N LEU A 99 -39.64 5.25 -13.59
CA LEU A 99 -39.44 5.70 -12.22
C LEU A 99 -39.38 7.23 -12.15
N GLN A 100 -38.71 7.90 -13.09
CA GLN A 100 -38.68 9.36 -13.14
C GLN A 100 -40.08 9.99 -13.26
N TYR A 101 -40.98 9.41 -14.07
CA TYR A 101 -42.36 9.88 -14.17
C TYR A 101 -43.17 9.59 -12.90
N LEU A 102 -42.98 8.41 -12.31
CA LEU A 102 -43.64 8.03 -11.07
C LEU A 102 -43.23 8.95 -9.92
N ASP A 103 -41.95 9.29 -9.80
CA ASP A 103 -41.44 10.23 -8.81
C ASP A 103 -42.08 11.60 -8.97
N ARG A 104 -42.26 12.07 -10.22
CA ARG A 104 -42.95 13.33 -10.49
C ARG A 104 -44.42 13.29 -10.05
N ILE A 105 -45.14 12.23 -10.38
CA ILE A 105 -46.55 12.07 -10.01
C ILE A 105 -46.70 11.99 -8.49
N PHE A 106 -45.86 11.21 -7.82
CA PHE A 106 -45.91 11.07 -6.37
C PHE A 106 -45.53 12.36 -5.65
N TYR A 107 -44.54 13.10 -6.17
CA TYR A 107 -44.24 14.43 -5.66
C TYR A 107 -45.44 15.38 -5.76
N GLU A 108 -46.13 15.41 -6.91
CA GLU A 108 -47.32 16.24 -7.11
C GLU A 108 -48.49 15.80 -6.21
N ALA A 109 -48.70 14.50 -6.05
CA ALA A 109 -49.75 13.95 -5.20
C ALA A 109 -49.50 14.19 -3.71
N GLN A 110 -48.24 14.15 -3.26
CA GLN A 110 -47.83 14.51 -1.90
C GLN A 110 -48.10 15.98 -1.62
N ARG A 111 -47.78 16.88 -2.56
CA ARG A 111 -48.05 18.33 -2.42
C ARG A 111 -49.54 18.67 -2.34
N GLN A 112 -50.39 17.80 -2.89
CA GLN A 112 -51.85 17.92 -2.79
C GLN A 112 -52.42 17.24 -1.53
N GLY A 113 -51.58 16.62 -0.69
CA GLY A 113 -52.01 15.91 0.51
C GLY A 113 -52.77 14.61 0.23
N ARG A 114 -52.63 14.03 -0.97
CA ARG A 114 -53.36 12.80 -1.37
C ARG A 114 -52.69 11.51 -0.89
N ILE A 115 -51.39 11.57 -0.63
CA ILE A 115 -50.56 10.48 -0.12
C ILE A 115 -49.58 11.10 0.89
N SER A 116 -49.50 10.50 2.07
CA SER A 116 -48.67 10.91 3.20
C SER A 116 -47.71 9.80 3.60
#